data_AF-A0A6N4TEC4-F1
#
_entry.id   AF-A0A6N4TEC4-F1
#
_cell.length_a   1.000
_cell.length_b   1.000
_cell.length_c   1.000
_cell.angle_alpha   90.00
_cell.angle_beta   90.00
_cell.angle_gamma   90.00
#
_symmetry.space_group_name_H-M   'P 1'
#
loop_
_entity.id
_entity.type
_entity.pdbx_description
1 polymer ?
#
loop_
_entity_poly.entity_id
_entity_poly.type
_entity_poly.pdbx_seq_one_letter_code
_entity_poly.pdbx_strand_id
1 'polypeptide(L)'
;MQEIIIDSNVVISAGIGSDTCTQVILYAADLKIVSPKIQIKELNGFLEKEETILSPKAIIYLRGFFEFYESIVNFEDPKRLYGFSEDPSDDAFISLAYEENGILISGDREVLTLSKPYVKSFSPREYLDFIGYYRQEK
;
A
#
# COMPACT_ATOMS: atom_id res chain seq x y z
N MET A 1 -9.56 15.05 6.51
CA MET A 1 -8.43 14.16 6.88
C MET A 1 -7.91 13.60 5.57
N GLN A 2 -6.61 13.60 5.31
CA GLN A 2 -6.08 13.12 4.04
C GLN A 2 -6.03 11.58 4.07
N GLU A 3 -6.63 10.94 3.08
CA GLU A 3 -6.67 9.48 2.98
C GLU A 3 -5.33 8.95 2.47
N ILE A 4 -4.92 7.79 2.99
CA ILE A 4 -3.68 7.13 2.61
C ILE A 4 -4.01 5.91 1.76
N ILE A 5 -3.44 5.85 0.57
CA ILE A 5 -3.57 4.74 -0.37
C ILE A 5 -2.24 4.01 -0.35
N ILE A 6 -2.25 2.75 0.07
CA ILE A 6 -1.03 1.94 0.21
C ILE A 6 -1.04 0.84 -0.85
N ASP A 7 -0.06 0.88 -1.74
CA ASP A 7 0.18 -0.15 -2.75
C ASP A 7 0.46 -1.51 -2.10
N SER A 8 0.01 -2.58 -2.76
CA SER A 8 0.21 -3.97 -2.35
C SER A 8 1.67 -4.32 -2.11
N ASN A 9 2.61 -3.77 -2.88
CA ASN A 9 4.04 -4.04 -2.67
C ASN A 9 4.53 -3.54 -1.30
N VAL A 10 3.96 -2.48 -0.74
CA VAL A 10 4.31 -1.95 0.59
C VAL A 10 3.76 -2.89 1.65
N VAL A 11 2.52 -3.35 1.51
CA VAL A 11 1.88 -4.31 2.42
C VAL A 11 2.63 -5.63 2.44
N ILE A 12 2.93 -6.18 1.25
CA ILE A 12 3.71 -7.41 1.10
C ILE A 12 5.10 -7.24 1.73
N SER A 13 5.79 -6.13 1.43
CA SER A 13 7.12 -5.84 1.98
C SER A 13 7.10 -5.77 3.51
N ALA A 14 6.08 -5.16 4.11
CA ALA A 14 5.91 -5.14 5.56
C ALA A 14 5.69 -6.54 6.13
N GLY A 15 4.83 -7.34 5.48
CA GLY A 15 4.55 -8.72 5.88
C GLY A 15 5.79 -9.63 5.86
N ILE A 16 6.71 -9.42 4.91
CA ILE A 16 7.98 -10.19 4.83
C ILE A 16 9.10 -9.62 5.70
N GLY A 17 8.84 -8.56 6.48
CA GLY A 17 9.78 -8.03 7.48
C GLY A 17 10.47 -6.71 7.12
N SER A 18 9.92 -5.89 6.22
CA SER A 18 10.44 -4.54 5.96
C SER A 18 10.01 -3.56 7.05
N ASP A 19 10.92 -3.20 7.94
CA ASP A 19 10.68 -2.23 9.02
C ASP A 19 10.12 -0.90 8.50
N THR A 20 10.65 -0.39 7.39
CA THR A 20 10.17 0.88 6.80
C THR A 20 8.71 0.78 6.36
N CYS A 21 8.31 -0.33 5.72
CA CYS A 21 6.92 -0.50 5.28
C CYS A 21 5.98 -0.78 6.45
N THR A 22 6.45 -1.51 7.46
CA THR A 22 5.71 -1.70 8.72
C THR A 22 5.42 -0.37 9.39
N GLN A 23 6.41 0.52 9.51
CA GLN A 23 6.17 1.85 10.09
C GLN A 23 5.16 2.65 9.28
N VAL A 24 5.24 2.63 7.94
CA VAL A 24 4.23 3.29 7.10
C VAL A 24 2.82 2.82 7.43
N ILE A 25 2.60 1.51 7.52
CA ILE A 25 1.27 0.95 7.80
C ILE A 25 0.80 1.33 9.19
N LEU A 26 1.68 1.26 10.20
CA LEU A 26 1.33 1.64 11.58
C LEU A 26 0.95 3.13 11.68
N TYR A 27 1.70 4.03 11.04
CA TYR A 27 1.36 5.46 11.01
C TYR A 27 0.08 5.74 10.23
N ALA A 28 -0.12 5.03 9.11
CA ALA A 28 -1.32 5.19 8.31
C ALA A 28 -2.57 4.61 9.00
N ALA A 29 -2.41 3.64 9.90
CA ALA A 29 -3.51 3.04 10.67
C ALA A 29 -4.14 4.03 11.68
N ASP A 30 -3.38 5.00 12.18
CA ASP A 30 -3.91 6.11 12.98
C ASP A 30 -4.66 7.16 12.13
N LEU A 31 -4.56 7.05 10.81
CA LEU A 31 -5.27 7.83 9.82
C LEU A 31 -6.38 6.97 9.18
N LYS A 32 -6.79 7.31 7.95
CA LYS A 32 -7.74 6.51 7.17
C LYS A 32 -7.00 5.89 5.98
N ILE A 33 -6.85 4.57 5.97
CA ILE A 33 -6.33 3.82 4.83
C ILE A 33 -7.49 3.46 3.91
N VAL A 34 -7.37 3.78 2.63
CA VAL A 34 -8.33 3.40 1.58
C VAL A 34 -7.57 2.73 0.45
N SER A 35 -8.12 1.65 -0.11
CA SER A 35 -7.44 0.86 -1.13
C SER A 35 -8.41 0.21 -2.11
N PRO A 36 -8.07 0.04 -3.40
CA PRO A 36 -8.94 -0.64 -4.34
C PRO A 36 -9.08 -2.13 -3.99
N LYS A 37 -10.23 -2.73 -4.31
CA LYS A 37 -10.49 -4.16 -4.00
C LYS A 37 -9.58 -5.11 -4.77
N ILE A 38 -8.93 -4.63 -5.83
CA ILE A 38 -7.91 -5.39 -6.56
C ILE A 38 -6.75 -5.80 -5.64
N GLN A 39 -6.42 -4.99 -4.62
CA GLN A 39 -5.38 -5.30 -3.64
C GLN A 39 -5.64 -6.64 -2.94
N ILE A 40 -6.89 -6.95 -2.60
CA ILE A 40 -7.25 -8.22 -1.95
C ILE A 40 -6.82 -9.40 -2.84
N LYS A 41 -7.00 -9.28 -4.17
CA LYS A 41 -6.58 -10.33 -5.11
C LYS A 41 -5.06 -10.42 -5.20
N GLU A 42 -4.35 -9.31 -5.16
CA GLU A 42 -2.88 -9.30 -5.19
C GLU A 42 -2.26 -9.91 -3.93
N LEU A 43 -2.78 -9.57 -2.75
CA LEU A 43 -2.32 -10.14 -1.48
C LEU A 43 -2.57 -11.66 -1.42
N ASN A 44 -3.75 -12.11 -1.86
CA ASN A 44 -4.06 -13.54 -1.93
C ASN A 44 -3.21 -14.26 -2.98
N GLY A 45 -3.03 -13.66 -4.17
CA GLY A 45 -2.17 -14.22 -5.21
C GLY A 45 -0.71 -14.33 -4.76
N PHE A 46 -0.24 -13.39 -3.94
CA PHE A 46 1.08 -13.48 -3.30
C PHE A 46 1.15 -14.66 -2.33
N LEU A 47 0.16 -14.84 -1.45
CA LEU A 47 0.11 -16.00 -0.53
C LEU A 47 0.13 -17.33 -1.29
N GLU A 48 -0.70 -17.49 -2.31
CA GLU A 48 -0.79 -18.72 -3.12
C GLU A 48 0.54 -19.05 -3.79
N LYS A 49 1.24 -18.04 -4.31
CA LYS A 49 2.56 -18.21 -4.92
C LYS A 49 3.60 -18.67 -3.90
N GLU A 50 3.61 -18.03 -2.73
CA GLU A 50 4.62 -18.26 -1.70
C GLU A 50 4.34 -19.52 -0.85
N GLU A 51 3.13 -20.08 -0.87
CA GLU A 51 2.78 -21.32 -0.16
C GLU A 51 3.68 -22.51 -0.54
N THR A 52 4.26 -22.48 -1.73
CA THR A 52 5.19 -23.51 -2.22
C THR A 52 6.66 -23.25 -1.87
N ILE A 53 7.00 -22.04 -1.43
CA ILE A 53 8.37 -21.55 -1.23
C ILE A 53 8.67 -21.37 0.27
N LEU A 54 7.73 -20.80 1.01
CA LEU A 54 7.91 -20.43 2.40
C LEU A 54 7.55 -21.58 3.36
N SER A 55 8.11 -21.52 4.56
CA SER A 55 7.74 -22.47 5.62
C SER A 55 6.26 -22.29 6.02
N PRO A 56 5.56 -23.35 6.47
CA PRO A 56 4.17 -23.23 6.94
C PRO A 56 3.99 -22.17 8.03
N LYS A 57 4.98 -22.02 8.93
CA LYS A 57 4.95 -20.98 9.97
C LYS A 57 5.01 -19.57 9.39
N ALA A 58 5.82 -19.35 8.35
CA ALA A 58 5.92 -18.05 7.68
C ALA A 58 4.62 -17.72 6.93
N ILE A 59 3.99 -18.69 6.28
CA ILE A 59 2.68 -18.51 5.64
C ILE A 59 1.60 -18.16 6.64
N ILE A 60 1.53 -18.86 7.78
CA ILE A 60 0.57 -18.54 8.85
C ILE A 60 0.78 -17.10 9.35
N TYR A 61 2.04 -16.69 9.52
CA TYR A 61 2.36 -15.32 9.93
C TYR A 61 1.92 -14.29 8.87
N LEU A 62 2.26 -14.50 7.60
CA LEU A 62 1.87 -13.60 6.50
C LEU A 62 0.36 -13.49 6.36
N ARG A 63 -0.34 -14.61 6.44
CA ARG A 63 -1.81 -14.64 6.40
C ARG A 63 -2.41 -13.82 7.54
N GLY A 64 -1.92 -14.02 8.78
CA GLY A 64 -2.36 -13.21 9.92
C GLY A 64 -2.03 -11.72 9.78
N PHE A 65 -0.89 -11.39 9.17
CA PHE A 65 -0.54 -9.99 8.87
C PHE A 65 -1.50 -9.36 7.85
N PHE A 66 -1.83 -10.06 6.76
CA PHE A 66 -2.81 -9.56 5.77
C PHE A 66 -4.21 -9.47 6.35
N GLU A 67 -4.65 -10.43 7.17
CA GLU A 67 -5.94 -10.35 7.89
C GLU A 67 -6.00 -9.12 8.82
N PHE A 68 -4.90 -8.82 9.52
CA PHE A 68 -4.80 -7.60 10.33
C PHE A 68 -4.89 -6.35 9.45
N TYR A 69 -4.13 -6.28 8.36
CA TYR A 69 -4.15 -5.14 7.44
C TYR A 69 -5.56 -4.94 6.85
N GLU A 70 -6.22 -6.00 6.40
CA GLU A 70 -7.59 -5.95 5.88
C GLU A 70 -8.59 -5.44 6.91
N SER A 71 -8.36 -5.68 8.21
CA SER A 71 -9.24 -5.19 9.28
C SER A 71 -9.17 -3.68 9.53
N ILE A 72 -8.11 -3.01 9.08
CA ILE A 72 -7.89 -1.57 9.27
C ILE A 72 -8.04 -0.75 7.98
N VAL A 73 -8.22 -1.41 6.84
CA VAL A 73 -8.34 -0.77 5.52
C VAL A 73 -9.79 -0.67 5.10
N ASN A 74 -10.16 0.49 4.54
CA ASN A 74 -11.44 0.65 3.87
C ASN A 74 -11.29 0.34 2.37
N PHE A 75 -11.81 -0.79 1.92
CA PHE A 75 -11.70 -1.18 0.52
C PHE A 75 -12.79 -0.55 -0.36
N GLU A 76 -12.37 0.39 -1.21
CA GLU A 76 -13.23 1.13 -2.13
C GLU A 76 -12.57 1.20 -3.50
N ASP A 77 -13.33 0.89 -4.55
CA ASP A 77 -12.84 1.01 -5.93
C ASP A 77 -13.03 2.45 -6.41
N PRO A 78 -12.11 2.99 -7.24
CA PRO A 78 -12.34 4.29 -7.86
C PRO A 78 -13.61 4.25 -8.72
N LYS A 79 -14.35 5.35 -8.76
CA LYS A 79 -15.55 5.50 -9.60
C LYS A 79 -15.19 5.39 -11.08
N ARG A 80 -13.97 5.77 -11.45
CA ARG A 80 -13.44 5.70 -12.81
C ARG A 80 -11.95 5.35 -12.82
N LEU A 81 -11.57 4.52 -13.78
CA LEU A 81 -10.18 4.34 -14.21
C LEU A 81 -9.80 5.44 -15.21
N TYR A 82 -8.72 6.17 -14.93
CA TYR A 82 -8.31 7.34 -15.68
C TYR A 82 -7.24 7.05 -16.73
N GLY A 83 -6.66 5.85 -16.74
CA GLY A 83 -5.61 5.48 -17.70
C GLY A 83 -4.28 6.18 -17.42
N PHE A 84 -3.94 6.37 -16.14
CA PHE A 84 -2.63 6.82 -15.68
C PHE A 84 -1.56 5.73 -15.82
N SER A 85 -1.94 4.46 -15.77
CA SER A 85 -1.08 3.29 -16.04
C SER A 85 -1.71 2.36 -17.08
N GLU A 86 -0.87 1.62 -17.80
CA GLU A 86 -1.29 0.50 -18.65
C GLU A 86 -1.59 -0.76 -17.82
N ASP A 87 -0.98 -0.88 -16.63
CA ASP A 87 -1.32 -1.92 -15.66
C ASP A 87 -2.65 -1.56 -14.95
N PRO A 88 -3.69 -2.41 -15.04
CA PRO A 88 -4.99 -2.11 -14.44
C PRO A 88 -4.98 -1.97 -12.92
N SER A 89 -4.06 -2.64 -12.22
CA SER A 89 -3.94 -2.55 -10.77
C SER A 89 -3.33 -1.21 -10.38
N ASP A 90 -2.20 -0.87 -11.00
CA ASP A 90 -1.55 0.42 -10.79
C ASP A 90 -2.50 1.58 -11.12
N ASP A 91 -3.25 1.48 -12.23
CA ASP A 91 -4.22 2.51 -12.59
C ASP A 91 -5.34 2.63 -11.55
N ALA A 92 -5.77 1.53 -10.94
CA ALA A 92 -6.76 1.56 -9.87
C ALA A 92 -6.24 2.29 -8.61
N PHE A 93 -5.00 2.03 -8.21
CA PHE A 93 -4.37 2.73 -7.08
C PHE A 93 -4.21 4.23 -7.34
N ILE A 94 -3.70 4.61 -8.51
CA ILE A 94 -3.50 6.02 -8.87
C ILE A 94 -4.84 6.73 -9.03
N SER A 95 -5.82 6.10 -9.70
CA SER A 95 -7.16 6.63 -9.88
C SER A 95 -7.87 6.86 -8.55
N LEU A 96 -7.78 5.92 -7.61
CA LEU A 96 -8.37 6.07 -6.28
C LEU A 96 -7.71 7.22 -5.51
N ALA A 97 -6.39 7.27 -5.50
CA ALA A 97 -5.66 8.38 -4.86
C ALA A 97 -6.04 9.74 -5.45
N TYR A 98 -6.32 9.79 -6.76
CA TYR A 98 -6.75 11.00 -7.45
C TYR A 98 -8.17 11.41 -7.06
N GLU A 99 -9.12 10.49 -7.05
CA GLU A 99 -10.52 10.77 -6.67
C GLU A 99 -10.65 11.22 -5.22
N GLU A 100 -9.89 10.62 -4.31
CA GLU A 100 -9.93 10.91 -2.88
C GLU A 100 -9.02 12.09 -2.47
N ASN A 101 -8.28 12.68 -3.41
CA ASN A 101 -7.24 13.67 -3.13
C ASN A 101 -6.27 13.17 -2.02
N GLY A 102 -5.98 11.88 -2.07
CA GLY A 102 -5.21 11.14 -1.08
C GLY A 102 -3.70 11.20 -1.31
N ILE A 103 -2.95 10.55 -0.42
CA ILE A 103 -1.53 10.28 -0.59
C ILE A 103 -1.36 8.84 -1.05
N LEU A 104 -0.72 8.64 -2.20
CA LEU A 104 -0.31 7.32 -2.66
C LEU A 104 1.08 6.97 -2.09
N ILE A 105 1.19 5.81 -1.45
CA ILE A 105 2.47 5.25 -1.01
C ILE A 105 2.72 3.97 -1.80
N SER A 106 3.82 3.95 -2.54
CA SER A 106 4.20 2.81 -3.39
C SER A 106 5.68 2.51 -3.31
N GLY A 107 6.04 1.22 -3.30
CA GLY A 107 7.42 0.76 -3.46
C GLY A 107 7.89 0.72 -4.93
N ASP A 108 6.98 0.91 -5.89
CA ASP A 108 7.26 0.81 -7.32
C ASP A 108 7.65 2.17 -7.90
N ARG A 109 8.80 2.21 -8.57
CA ARG A 109 9.32 3.45 -9.18
C ARG A 109 8.49 3.91 -10.36
N GLU A 110 7.92 2.98 -11.13
CA GLU A 110 7.08 3.29 -12.28
C GLU A 110 5.76 3.91 -11.81
N VAL A 111 5.07 3.28 -10.85
CA VAL A 111 3.87 3.83 -10.20
C VAL A 111 4.13 5.23 -9.64
N LEU A 112 5.23 5.41 -8.91
CA LEU A 112 5.61 6.74 -8.39
C LEU A 112 5.88 7.76 -9.50
N THR A 113 6.47 7.34 -10.62
CA THR A 113 6.75 8.25 -11.74
C THR A 113 5.46 8.67 -12.45
N LEU A 114 4.55 7.72 -12.70
CA LEU A 114 3.28 7.94 -13.37
C LEU A 114 2.31 8.78 -12.52
N SER A 115 2.33 8.58 -11.20
CA SER A 115 1.37 9.21 -10.28
C SER A 115 1.71 10.66 -9.90
N LYS A 116 3.00 11.01 -9.78
CA LYS A 116 3.49 12.32 -9.28
C LYS A 116 2.87 13.56 -9.96
N PRO A 117 2.57 13.57 -11.27
CA PRO A 117 1.91 14.71 -11.91
C PRO A 117 0.46 14.95 -11.45
N TYR A 118 -0.20 13.94 -10.89
CA TYR A 118 -1.64 13.94 -10.62
C TYR A 118 -1.98 13.85 -9.13
N VAL A 119 -1.17 13.10 -8.37
CA VAL A 119 -1.40 12.83 -6.95
C VAL A 119 -0.12 13.02 -6.16
N LYS A 120 -0.29 13.31 -4.87
CA LYS A 120 0.83 13.34 -3.94
C LYS A 120 1.27 11.91 -3.67
N SER A 121 2.43 11.53 -4.17
CA SER A 121 2.94 10.17 -4.01
C SER A 121 4.36 10.10 -3.46
N PHE A 122 4.63 9.04 -2.69
CA PHE A 122 5.89 8.83 -1.99
C PHE A 122 6.28 7.36 -1.97
N SER A 123 7.58 7.09 -2.03
CA SER A 123 8.10 5.83 -1.50
C SER A 123 7.92 5.76 0.02
N PRO A 124 7.93 4.56 0.63
CA PRO A 124 7.79 4.42 2.08
C PRO A 124 8.72 5.32 2.89
N ARG A 125 9.99 5.43 2.47
CA ARG A 125 10.97 6.27 3.15
C ARG A 125 10.68 7.76 2.99
N GLU A 126 10.35 8.20 1.77
CA GLU A 126 9.99 9.60 1.52
C GLU A 126 8.75 10.02 2.32
N TYR A 127 7.78 9.12 2.51
CA TYR A 127 6.61 9.38 3.33
C TYR A 127 6.97 9.57 4.81
N LEU A 128 7.79 8.67 5.38
CA LEU A 128 8.25 8.80 6.76
C LEU A 128 9.05 10.09 7.00
N ASP A 129 9.89 10.47 6.04
CA ASP A 129 10.61 11.75 6.08
C ASP A 129 9.65 12.95 5.99
N PHE A 130 8.63 12.86 5.13
CA PHE A 130 7.60 13.90 4.94
C PHE A 130 6.79 14.14 6.22
N ILE A 131 6.41 13.09 6.95
CA ILE A 131 5.70 13.21 8.23
C ILE A 131 6.63 13.51 9.42
N GLY A 132 7.94 13.59 9.17
CA GLY A 132 8.94 13.91 10.19
C GLY A 132 9.19 12.80 11.21
N TYR A 133 8.94 11.53 10.86
CA TYR A 133 9.08 10.37 11.74
C TYR A 133 10.44 10.36 12.48
N TYR A 134 11.54 10.44 11.73
CA TYR A 134 12.90 10.41 12.29
C TYR A 134 13.34 11.67 13.04
N ARG A 135 12.49 12.72 13.09
CA ARG A 135 12.77 13.94 13.85
C ARG A 135 12.16 13.92 15.24
N GLN A 136 11.29 12.96 15.54
CA GLN A 136 10.61 12.82 16.83
C GLN A 136 11.42 12.00 17.85
N GLU A 137 12.53 11.37 17.43
CA GLU A 137 13.40 10.53 18.28
C GLU A 137 14.64 11.27 18.84
N LYS A 138 14.66 12.61 18.86
CA LYS A 138 15.72 13.43 19.48
C LYS A 138 15.17 14.34 20.55
#